data_AF-A0A699WQH2-F1
#
_entry.id   AF-A0A699WQH2-F1
#
_cell.length_a   1.000
_cell.length_b   1.000
_cell.length_c   1.000
_cell.angle_alpha   90.00
_cell.angle_beta   90.00
_cell.angle_gamma   90.00
#
_symmetry.space_group_name_H-M   'P 1'
#
loop_
_entity.id
_entity.type
_entity.pdbx_description
1 polymer ?
#
loop_
_entity_poly.entity_id
_entity_poly.type
_entity_poly.pdbx_seq_one_letter_code
_entity_poly.pdbx_strand_id
1 'polypeptide(L)' 'MDKYEVVKDLGSGNFGVARLMRHKETKGLVAMKYIERGSKIDENVAREIINHRSLRHPNIIR' A
#
# COMPACT_ATOMS: atom_id res chain seq x y z
N MET A 1 2.68 -5.40 12.51
CA MET A 1 3.56 -4.30 12.05
C MET A 1 5.04 -4.64 12.24
N ASP A 2 5.37 -5.86 12.69
CA ASP A 2 6.68 -6.15 13.25
C ASP A 2 7.82 -6.16 12.22
N LYS A 3 7.48 -6.35 10.94
CA LYS A 3 8.42 -6.36 9.80
C LYS A 3 8.69 -4.98 9.21
N TYR A 4 7.92 -3.96 9.56
CA TYR A 4 8.01 -2.62 8.97
C TYR A 4 8.14 -1.55 10.06
N GLU A 5 8.86 -0.49 9.75
CA GLU A 5 8.94 0.72 10.59
C GLU A 5 8.34 1.91 9.84
N VAL A 6 7.61 2.76 10.57
CA VAL A 6 7.03 3.98 10.01
C VAL A 6 8.16 4.99 9.81
N VAL A 7 8.28 5.53 8.60
CA VAL A 7 9.24 6.60 8.29
C VAL A 7 8.54 7.95 8.33
N LYS A 8 7.44 8.09 7.60
CA LYS A 8 6.68 9.35 7.50
C LYS A 8 5.27 9.10 6.97
N ASP A 9 4.31 9.92 7.38
CA ASP A 9 3.01 9.99 6.69
C ASP A 9 3.17 10.65 5.30
N LEU A 10 2.57 10.05 4.27
CA LEU A 10 2.60 10.58 2.90
C LEU A 10 1.35 11.42 2.59
N GLY A 11 0.22 11.07 3.18
CA GLY A 11 -1.02 11.84 3.02
C GLY A 11 -2.26 11.04 3.39
N SER A 12 -3.38 11.74 3.54
CA SER A 12 -4.71 11.18 3.74
C SER A 12 -5.63 11.60 2.59
N GLY A 13 -6.50 10.70 2.14
CA GLY A 13 -7.51 10.97 1.11
C GLY A 13 -8.77 10.15 1.34
N ASN A 14 -9.76 10.30 0.45
CA ASN A 14 -11.08 9.67 0.57
C ASN A 14 -11.05 8.15 0.81
N PHE A 15 -10.04 7.47 0.27
CA PHE A 15 -9.93 6.00 0.31
C PHE A 15 -8.95 5.47 1.35
N GLY A 16 -8.34 6.34 2.17
CA GLY A 16 -7.39 5.90 3.19
C GLY A 16 -6.22 6.84 3.45
N VAL A 17 -5.34 6.38 4.33
CA VAL A 17 -4.06 7.03 4.67
C VAL A 17 -2.92 6.27 4.00
N ALA A 18 -1.98 6.99 3.40
CA ALA A 18 -0.75 6.44 2.86
C ALA A 18 0.42 6.81 3.78
N ARG A 19 1.25 5.81 4.10
CA ARG A 19 2.46 5.98 4.92
C ARG A 19 3.68 5.43 4.21
N LEU A 20 4.80 6.16 4.29
CA LEU A 20 6.11 5.66 3.93
C LEU A 20 6.61 4.77 5.06
N MET A 21 6.93 3.54 4.72
CA MET A 21 7.43 2.52 5.63
C MET A 21 8.78 2.02 5.14
N ARG A 22 9.60 1.51 6.05
CA ARG A 22 10.82 0.76 5.71
C ARG A 22 10.66 -0.69 6.14
N HIS A 23 10.97 -1.62 5.25
CA HIS A 23 11.08 -3.04 5.63
C HIS A 23 12.34 -3.25 6.47
N LYS A 24 12.19 -3.82 7.66
CA LYS A 24 13.28 -3.86 8.66
C LYS A 24 14.47 -4.71 8.22
N GLU A 25 14.24 -5.76 7.46
CA GLU A 25 15.29 -6.68 7.00
C GLU A 25 15.97 -6.17 5.73
N THR A 26 15.19 -5.91 4.68
CA THR A 26 15.73 -5.51 3.36
C THR A 26 16.09 -4.03 3.28
N LYS A 27 15.69 -3.24 4.29
CA LYS A 27 15.84 -1.77 4.35
C LYS A 27 15.16 -1.01 3.22
N GLY A 28 14.38 -1.69 2.37
CA GLY A 28 13.63 -1.10 1.26
C GLY A 28 12.49 -0.22 1.75
N LEU A 29 12.27 0.90 1.04
CA LEU A 29 11.15 1.81 1.30
C LEU A 29 9.92 1.35 0.53
N VAL A 30 8.76 1.39 1.18
CA VAL A 30 7.46 1.03 0.59
C VAL A 30 6.38 2.04 1.00
N ALA A 31 5.40 2.26 0.14
CA ALA A 31 4.19 3.01 0.49
C ALA A 31 3.10 2.04 0.95
N MET A 32 2.61 2.18 2.18
CA MET A 32 1.51 1.38 2.72
C MET A 32 0.22 2.20 2.70
N LYS A 33 -0.75 1.80 1.87
CA LYS A 33 -2.09 2.38 1.80
C LYS A 33 -3.02 1.61 2.74
N TYR A 34 -3.61 2.30 3.71
CA TYR A 34 -4.56 1.74 4.66
C TYR A 34 -5.98 1.96 4.19
N ILE A 35 -6.75 0.88 4.05
CA ILE A 35 -8.18 0.93 3.74
C ILE A 35 -8.93 0.54 5.01
N GLU A 36 -9.93 1.33 5.36
CA GLU A 36 -10.81 1.05 6.50
C GLU A 36 -11.61 -0.23 6.24
N ARG A 37 -11.74 -1.07 7.27
CA ARG A 37 -12.50 -2.32 7.15
C ARG A 37 -14.00 -2.04 7.02
N GLY A 38 -14.73 -2.98 6.42
CA GLY A 38 -16.19 -2.91 6.25
C GLY A 38 -16.58 -2.63 4.81
N SER A 39 -17.61 -1.79 4.63
CA SER A 39 -18.23 -1.53 3.32
C SER A 39 -17.31 -0.87 2.29
N LYS A 40 -16.18 -0.28 2.71
CA LYS A 40 -15.18 0.28 1.79
C LYS A 40 -14.31 -0.77 1.09
N ILE A 41 -14.33 -2.02 1.56
CA ILE A 41 -13.67 -3.15 0.88
C ILE A 41 -14.68 -3.76 -0.07
N ASP A 42 -14.78 -3.18 -1.27
CA ASP A 42 -15.68 -3.63 -2.32
C ASP A 42 -14.95 -4.43 -3.42
N GLU A 43 -15.70 -4.87 -4.43
CA GLU A 43 -15.14 -5.60 -5.57
C GLU A 43 -14.12 -4.78 -6.38
N ASN A 44 -14.24 -3.45 -6.36
CA ASN A 44 -13.30 -2.57 -7.05
C ASN A 44 -11.93 -2.62 -6.36
N VAL A 45 -11.90 -2.58 -5.03
CA VAL A 45 -10.66 -2.76 -4.25
C VAL A 45 -10.03 -4.12 -4.55
N ALA A 46 -10.80 -5.20 -4.56
CA ALA A 46 -10.29 -6.52 -4.89
C ALA A 46 -9.70 -6.57 -6.32
N ARG A 47 -10.42 -6.01 -7.30
CA ARG A 47 -9.99 -5.94 -8.70
C ARG A 47 -8.71 -5.13 -8.86
N GLU A 48 -8.60 -3.97 -8.20
CA GLU A 48 -7.38 -3.15 -8.21
C GLU A 48 -6.17 -3.91 -7.67
N ILE A 49 -6.32 -4.63 -6.55
CA ILE A 49 -5.22 -5.43 -5.98
C ILE A 49 -4.79 -6.54 -6.94
N ILE A 50 -5.75 -7.27 -7.52
CA ILE A 50 -5.46 -8.37 -8.46
C ILE A 50 -4.78 -7.83 -9.72
N ASN A 51 -5.30 -6.75 -10.29
CA ASN A 51 -4.75 -6.12 -11.48
C ASN A 51 -3.35 -5.55 -11.20
N HIS A 52 -3.16 -4.83 -10.10
CA HIS A 52 -1.84 -4.25 -9.78
C HIS A 52 -0.79 -5.34 -9.55
N ARG A 53 -1.14 -6.44 -8.88
CA ARG A 53 -0.24 -7.58 -8.65
C ARG A 53 0.24 -8.25 -9.94
N SER A 54 -0.55 -8.20 -11.01
CA SER A 54 -0.18 -8.82 -12.30
C SER A 54 0.74 -7.93 -13.15
N LEU A 55 0.80 -6.62 -12.87
CA LEU A 55 1.65 -5.68 -13.61
C LEU A 55 3.13 -5.93 -13.29
N ARG A 56 3.91 -6.25 -14.33
CA ARG A 56 5.36 -6.46 -14.25
C ARG A 56 6.06 -5.65 -15.32
N HIS A 57 6.38 -4.42 -15.01
CA HIS A 57 7.07 -3.50 -15.91
C HIS A 57 7.97 -2.56 -15.11
N PRO A 58 9.19 -2.24 -15.58
CA PRO A 58 10.14 -1.40 -14.82
C PRO A 58 9.60 0.00 -14.48
N ASN A 59 8.69 0.53 -15.30
CA ASN A 59 8.09 1.86 -15.11
C ASN A 59 6.71 1.82 -14.42
N ILE A 60 6.31 0.67 -13.87
CA ILE A 60 5.09 0.54 -13.07
C ILE A 60 5.51 0.20 -11.64
N ILE A 61 4.95 0.92 -10.67
CA ILE A 61 5.20 0.67 -9.24
C ILE A 61 4.74 -0.74 -8.88
N ARG A 62 5.49 -1.40 -7.99
CA ARG A 62 5.25 -2.76 -7.52
C ARG A 62 4.97 -2.79 -6.02
#